data_AF-A0A1T4RVG7-F1
#
_entry.id   AF-A0A1T4RVG7-F1
#
_cell.length_a   1.000
_cell.length_b   1.000
_cell.length_c   1.000
_cell.angle_alpha   90.00
_cell.angle_beta   90.00
_cell.angle_gamma   90.00
#
_symmetry.space_group_name_H-M   'P 1'
#
loop_
_entity.id
_entity.type
_entity.pdbx_description
1 polymer ?
#
loop_
_entity_poly.entity_id
_entity_poly.type
_entity_poly.pdbx_seq_one_letter_code
_entity_poly.pdbx_strand_id
1 'polypeptide(L)'
;MPLIYILYILAGCICFGCCFKPRFPKKIAFLFLLILNICIVGLRSEYVGADSLQYYLAFKELNRASLEAAFQTRYAPGYIALNRLVGFFTDSPYALFFVVGLFSLSVYFYFLKKNSANIFFAIVIFFCSGWGLYIVPPKLNLENFGKANKGVCQICWLAQ
;
A
#
# COMPACT_ATOMS: atom_id res chain seq x y z
N MET A 1 1.33 -7.76 -15.28
CA MET A 1 0.61 -6.73 -14.48
C MET A 1 -0.90 -6.91 -14.44
N PRO A 2 -1.66 -6.98 -15.56
CA PRO A 2 -3.13 -7.14 -15.48
C PRO A 2 -3.56 -8.40 -14.73
N LEU A 3 -2.77 -9.48 -14.81
CA LEU A 3 -3.04 -10.73 -14.11
C LEU A 3 -3.09 -10.60 -12.58
N ILE A 4 -2.17 -9.84 -11.96
CA ILE A 4 -2.16 -9.66 -10.48
C ILE A 4 -3.43 -8.94 -10.02
N TYR A 5 -3.93 -7.99 -10.80
CA TYR A 5 -5.18 -7.27 -10.49
C TYR A 5 -6.40 -8.15 -10.66
N ILE A 6 -6.44 -8.97 -11.71
CA ILE A 6 -7.51 -9.95 -11.91
C ILE A 6 -7.53 -10.94 -10.74
N LEU A 7 -6.36 -11.46 -10.34
CA LEU A 7 -6.24 -12.36 -9.19
C LEU A 7 -6.67 -11.68 -7.88
N TYR A 8 -6.36 -10.39 -7.69
CA TYR A 8 -6.80 -9.63 -6.52
C TYR A 8 -8.33 -9.48 -6.47
N ILE A 9 -8.95 -9.09 -7.59
CA ILE A 9 -10.40 -8.96 -7.69
C ILE A 9 -11.07 -10.31 -7.45
N LEU A 10 -10.56 -11.38 -8.08
CA LEU A 10 -11.06 -12.74 -7.88
C LEU A 10 -10.96 -13.17 -6.41
N ALA A 11 -9.81 -12.93 -5.76
CA ALA A 11 -9.62 -13.25 -4.35
C ALA A 11 -10.57 -12.44 -3.45
N GLY A 12 -10.79 -11.16 -3.75
CA GLY A 12 -11.78 -10.30 -3.09
C GLY A 12 -13.20 -10.84 -3.22
N CYS A 13 -13.62 -11.19 -4.45
CA CYS A 13 -14.93 -11.77 -4.74
C CYS A 13 -15.14 -13.12 -4.04
N ILE A 14 -14.12 -13.99 -4.03
CA ILE A 14 -14.18 -15.29 -3.32
C ILE A 14 -14.31 -15.05 -1.82
N CYS A 15 -13.50 -14.16 -1.23
CA CYS A 15 -13.59 -13.83 0.19
C CYS A 15 -14.96 -13.23 0.55
N PHE A 16 -15.49 -12.35 -0.30
CA PHE A 16 -16.80 -11.75 -0.14
C PHE A 16 -17.91 -12.80 -0.18
N GLY A 17 -17.91 -13.69 -1.19
CA GLY A 17 -18.85 -14.80 -1.32
C GLY A 17 -18.79 -15.77 -0.13
N CYS A 18 -17.59 -16.08 0.36
CA CYS A 18 -17.41 -16.91 1.55
C CYS A 18 -17.97 -16.24 2.81
N CYS A 19 -17.94 -14.90 2.92
CA CYS A 19 -18.47 -14.21 4.10
C CYS A 19 -20.00 -14.24 4.23
N PHE A 20 -20.74 -14.55 3.16
CA PHE A 20 -22.18 -14.81 3.22
C PHE A 20 -22.53 -16.19 3.77
N LYS A 21 -21.57 -17.14 3.80
CA LYS A 21 -21.81 -18.46 4.38
C LYS A 21 -21.84 -18.35 5.91
N PRO A 22 -22.91 -18.80 6.59
CA PRO A 22 -23.08 -18.59 8.03
C PRO A 22 -22.01 -19.27 8.89
N ARG A 23 -21.40 -20.36 8.39
CA ARG A 23 -20.34 -21.11 9.09
C ARG A 23 -18.92 -20.66 8.74
N PHE A 24 -18.73 -19.71 7.83
CA PHE A 24 -17.39 -19.32 7.42
C PHE A 24 -16.75 -18.41 8.49
N PRO A 25 -15.52 -18.70 8.93
CA PRO A 25 -14.84 -17.89 9.94
C PRO A 25 -14.39 -16.56 9.33
N LYS A 26 -15.22 -15.53 9.47
CA LYS A 26 -14.98 -14.17 8.93
C LYS A 26 -13.65 -13.56 9.38
N LYS A 27 -13.15 -13.92 10.57
CA LYS A 27 -11.84 -13.51 11.08
C LYS A 27 -10.68 -14.04 10.22
N ILE A 28 -10.78 -15.28 9.75
CA ILE A 28 -9.78 -15.90 8.86
C ILE A 28 -9.84 -15.23 7.48
N ALA A 29 -11.04 -14.96 6.97
CA ALA A 29 -11.23 -14.20 5.74
C ALA A 29 -10.51 -12.84 5.79
N PHE A 30 -10.71 -12.13 6.90
CA PHE A 30 -10.15 -10.81 7.10
C PHE A 30 -8.62 -10.86 7.22
N LEU A 31 -8.07 -11.82 7.96
CA LEU A 31 -6.62 -12.03 8.06
C LEU A 31 -5.99 -12.43 6.71
N PHE A 32 -6.65 -13.31 5.96
CA PHE A 32 -6.21 -13.69 4.62
C PHE A 32 -6.15 -12.46 3.70
N LEU A 33 -7.17 -11.60 3.72
CA LEU A 33 -7.18 -10.36 2.92
C LEU A 33 -6.07 -9.39 3.33
N LEU A 34 -5.75 -9.29 4.62
CA LEU A 34 -4.62 -8.49 5.09
C LEU A 34 -3.30 -9.02 4.50
N ILE A 35 -3.04 -10.31 4.64
CA ILE A 35 -1.81 -10.95 4.13
C ILE A 35 -1.72 -10.79 2.62
N LEU A 36 -2.80 -11.05 1.90
CA LEU A 36 -2.86 -10.90 0.44
C LEU A 36 -2.50 -9.47 0.01
N ASN A 37 -3.03 -8.45 0.70
CA ASN A 37 -2.73 -7.05 0.38
C ASN A 37 -1.27 -6.70 0.69
N ILE A 38 -0.70 -7.19 1.79
CA ILE A 38 0.73 -7.00 2.10
C ILE A 38 1.59 -7.61 1.00
N CYS A 39 1.26 -8.83 0.55
CA CYS A 39 1.96 -9.48 -0.55
C CYS A 39 1.84 -8.69 -1.86
N ILE A 40 0.66 -8.15 -2.19
CA ILE A 40 0.47 -7.35 -3.39
C ILE A 40 1.30 -6.06 -3.32
N VAL A 41 1.28 -5.36 -2.18
CA VAL A 41 2.08 -4.15 -1.99
C VAL A 41 3.58 -4.45 -2.07
N GLY A 42 4.03 -5.55 -1.50
CA GLY A 42 5.45 -5.94 -1.50
C GLY A 42 5.96 -6.49 -2.84
N LEU A 43 5.11 -7.19 -3.59
CA LEU A 43 5.46 -7.83 -4.88
C LEU A 43 5.10 -6.97 -6.11
N ARG A 44 4.49 -5.80 -5.92
CA ARG A 44 4.26 -4.88 -7.04
C ARG A 44 5.58 -4.39 -7.60
N SER A 45 5.61 -4.13 -8.91
CA SER A 45 6.75 -3.45 -9.53
C SER A 45 6.88 -2.02 -9.04
N GLU A 46 8.12 -1.53 -9.07
CA GLU A 46 8.50 -0.14 -8.90
C GLU A 46 7.75 0.84 -9.84
N TYR A 47 7.20 0.38 -10.97
CA TYR A 47 6.42 1.20 -11.90
C TYR A 47 4.93 1.30 -11.55
N VAL A 48 4.52 0.70 -10.44
CA VAL A 48 3.11 0.61 -10.02
C VAL A 48 2.84 1.56 -8.86
N GLY A 49 2.14 2.66 -9.14
CA GLY A 49 1.88 3.76 -8.21
C GLY A 49 2.74 5.00 -8.52
N ALA A 50 2.24 6.18 -8.17
CA ALA A 50 2.86 7.46 -8.57
C ALA A 50 4.31 7.61 -8.07
N ASP A 51 4.57 7.23 -6.81
CA ASP A 51 5.85 7.48 -6.14
C ASP A 51 6.71 6.22 -5.96
N SER A 52 6.24 5.07 -6.44
CA SER A 52 6.91 3.78 -6.20
C SER A 52 8.34 3.73 -6.73
N LEU A 53 8.57 4.30 -7.91
CA LEU A 53 9.92 4.38 -8.50
C LEU A 53 10.84 5.26 -7.65
N GLN A 54 10.33 6.35 -7.09
CA GLN A 54 11.12 7.24 -6.24
C GLN A 54 11.53 6.55 -4.95
N TYR A 55 10.62 5.84 -4.29
CA TYR A 55 10.94 5.06 -3.09
C TYR A 55 11.96 3.95 -3.39
N TYR A 56 11.80 3.27 -4.52
CA TYR A 56 12.74 2.24 -4.97
C TYR A 56 14.16 2.79 -5.18
N LEU A 57 14.28 3.94 -5.85
CA LEU A 57 15.56 4.60 -6.10
C LEU A 57 16.17 5.17 -4.82
N ALA A 58 15.35 5.82 -3.98
CA ALA A 58 15.77 6.36 -2.69
C ALA A 58 16.37 5.28 -1.79
N PHE A 59 15.78 4.08 -1.76
CA PHE A 59 16.34 2.96 -1.00
C PHE A 59 17.74 2.60 -1.47
N LYS A 60 17.97 2.52 -2.79
CA LYS A 60 19.29 2.21 -3.35
C LYS A 60 20.31 3.31 -3.08
N GLU A 61 19.90 4.56 -3.26
CA GLU A 61 20.74 5.74 -3.03
C GLU A 61 21.17 5.82 -1.57
N LEU A 62 20.19 5.80 -0.66
CA LEU A 62 20.43 5.94 0.77
C LEU A 62 21.30 4.81 1.31
N ASN A 63 21.09 3.56 0.89
CA ASN A 63 21.90 2.45 1.41
C ASN A 63 23.32 2.38 0.84
N ARG A 64 23.58 2.99 -0.32
CA ARG A 64 24.93 3.10 -0.91
C ARG A 64 25.74 4.29 -0.39
N ALA A 65 25.07 5.37 0.02
CA ALA A 65 25.72 6.55 0.55
C ALA A 65 26.39 6.28 1.91
N SER A 66 27.33 7.13 2.33
CA SER A 66 27.77 7.17 3.73
C SER A 66 26.62 7.67 4.62
N LEU A 67 26.71 7.39 5.93
CA LEU A 67 25.66 7.81 6.87
C LEU A 67 25.50 9.33 6.87
N GLU A 68 26.62 10.06 6.94
CA GLU A 68 26.66 11.51 6.87
C GLU A 68 26.00 12.03 5.59
N ALA A 69 26.39 11.51 4.42
CA ALA A 69 25.81 11.91 3.15
C ALA A 69 24.30 11.62 3.06
N ALA A 70 23.83 10.51 3.63
CA ALA A 70 22.41 10.18 3.65
C ALA A 70 21.58 11.20 4.45
N PHE A 71 22.09 11.72 5.57
CA PHE A 71 21.41 12.74 6.37
C PHE A 71 21.47 14.16 5.78
N GLN A 72 22.31 14.39 4.77
CA GLN A 72 22.34 15.64 3.99
C GLN A 72 21.38 15.63 2.80
N THR A 73 20.66 14.53 2.57
CA THR A 73 19.65 14.45 1.51
C THR A 73 18.36 15.20 1.89
N ARG A 74 17.49 15.42 0.91
CA ARG A 74 16.15 16.02 1.11
C ARG A 74 15.16 15.15 1.91
N TYR A 75 15.53 13.91 2.24
CA TYR A 75 14.61 12.96 2.86
C TYR A 75 14.48 13.19 4.36
N ALA A 76 13.29 12.92 4.90
CA ALA A 76 13.06 13.02 6.34
C ALA A 76 13.97 12.04 7.12
N PRO A 77 14.52 12.44 8.29
CA PRO A 77 15.39 11.59 9.10
C PRO A 77 14.80 10.21 9.42
N GLY A 78 13.51 10.14 9.74
CA GLY A 78 12.82 8.87 10.01
C GLY A 78 12.74 7.96 8.78
N TYR A 79 12.56 8.54 7.59
CA TYR A 79 12.57 7.78 6.34
C TYR A 79 13.97 7.24 6.04
N ILE A 80 15.02 8.04 6.26
CA ILE A 80 16.42 7.60 6.12
C ILE A 80 16.71 6.44 7.08
N ALA A 81 16.36 6.59 8.36
CA ALA A 81 16.53 5.56 9.37
C ALA A 81 15.80 4.25 9.00
N LEU A 82 14.56 4.34 8.51
CA LEU A 82 13.80 3.19 8.03
C LEU A 82 14.51 2.49 6.86
N ASN A 83 14.97 3.24 5.86
CA ASN A 83 15.67 2.68 4.70
C ASN A 83 16.97 1.97 5.12
N ARG A 84 17.72 2.56 6.05
CA ARG A 84 18.94 1.96 6.61
C ARG A 84 18.65 0.70 7.42
N LEU A 85 17.61 0.73 8.24
CA LEU A 85 17.21 -0.43 9.04
C LEU A 85 16.81 -1.60 8.14
N VAL A 86 16.03 -1.35 7.08
CA VAL A 86 15.65 -2.40 6.12
C VAL A 86 16.87 -2.85 5.31
N GLY A 87 17.70 -1.91 4.86
CA GLY A 87 18.94 -2.16 4.12
C GLY A 87 19.96 -3.00 4.89
N PHE A 88 19.96 -2.92 6.22
CA PHE A 88 20.79 -3.77 7.07
C PHE A 88 20.48 -5.27 6.90
N PHE A 89 19.23 -5.63 6.61
CA PHE A 89 18.81 -7.03 6.43
C PHE A 89 18.81 -7.48 4.97
N THR A 90 18.71 -6.57 4.01
CA THR A 90 18.60 -6.92 2.59
C THR A 90 18.91 -5.76 1.65
N ASP A 91 19.53 -6.08 0.51
CA ASP A 91 19.79 -5.11 -0.57
C ASP A 91 18.57 -4.87 -1.48
N SER A 92 17.48 -5.61 -1.28
CA SER A 92 16.30 -5.54 -2.14
C SER A 92 15.38 -4.37 -1.76
N PRO A 93 15.14 -3.39 -2.65
CA PRO A 93 14.22 -2.29 -2.37
C PRO A 93 12.77 -2.74 -2.19
N TYR A 94 12.40 -3.92 -2.72
CA TYR A 94 11.07 -4.49 -2.52
C TYR A 94 10.78 -4.80 -1.05
N ALA A 95 11.82 -5.06 -0.25
CA ALA A 95 11.65 -5.25 1.19
C ALA A 95 11.12 -3.98 1.89
N LEU A 96 11.48 -2.79 1.40
CA LEU A 96 10.91 -1.53 1.89
C LEU A 96 9.39 -1.49 1.65
N PHE A 97 8.93 -1.93 0.46
CA PHE A 97 7.50 -2.00 0.17
C PHE A 97 6.78 -3.00 1.08
N PHE A 98 7.39 -4.15 1.37
CA PHE A 98 6.83 -5.10 2.34
C PHE A 98 6.73 -4.49 3.74
N VAL A 99 7.76 -3.80 4.22
CA VAL A 99 7.78 -3.21 5.57
C VAL A 99 6.75 -2.09 5.69
N VAL A 100 6.69 -1.18 4.71
CA VAL A 100 5.70 -0.10 4.69
C VAL A 100 4.28 -0.67 4.56
N GLY A 101 4.08 -1.66 3.68
CA GLY A 101 2.80 -2.33 3.50
C GLY A 101 2.35 -3.05 4.77
N LEU A 102 3.23 -3.82 5.40
CA LEU A 102 2.97 -4.50 6.67
C LEU A 102 2.54 -3.51 7.75
N PHE A 103 3.29 -2.43 7.95
CA PHE A 103 2.98 -1.45 9.00
C PHE A 103 1.65 -0.72 8.72
N SER A 104 1.52 -0.11 7.54
CA SER A 104 0.33 0.70 7.18
C SER A 104 -0.95 -0.14 7.17
N LEU A 105 -0.93 -1.30 6.52
CA LEU A 105 -2.10 -2.17 6.42
C LEU A 105 -2.45 -2.82 7.77
N SER A 106 -1.46 -3.16 8.60
CA SER A 106 -1.75 -3.72 9.94
C SER A 106 -2.39 -2.70 10.87
N VAL A 107 -1.91 -1.45 10.86
CA VAL A 107 -2.50 -0.36 11.64
C VAL A 107 -3.94 -0.09 11.17
N TYR A 108 -4.14 0.00 9.85
CA TYR A 108 -5.47 0.22 9.28
C TYR A 108 -6.42 -0.96 9.58
N PHE A 109 -5.94 -2.20 9.45
CA PHE A 109 -6.68 -3.41 9.80
C PHE A 109 -7.09 -3.43 11.27
N TYR A 110 -6.15 -3.10 12.19
CA TYR A 110 -6.44 -3.02 13.61
C TYR A 110 -7.52 -1.97 13.89
N PHE A 111 -7.41 -0.79 13.27
CA PHE A 111 -8.40 0.27 13.37
C PHE A 111 -9.79 -0.19 12.93
N LEU A 112 -9.91 -0.82 11.75
CA LEU A 112 -11.18 -1.32 11.25
C LEU A 112 -11.77 -2.40 12.17
N LYS A 113 -10.94 -3.36 12.62
CA LYS A 113 -11.37 -4.43 13.52
C LYS A 113 -11.90 -3.87 14.84
N LYS A 114 -11.24 -2.84 15.40
CA LYS A 114 -11.59 -2.24 16.69
C LYS A 114 -12.87 -1.43 16.62
N ASN A 115 -13.10 -0.71 15.51
CA ASN A 115 -14.20 0.24 15.38
C ASN A 115 -15.43 -0.31 14.62
N SER A 116 -15.36 -1.53 14.09
CA SER A 116 -16.49 -2.13 13.36
C SER A 116 -17.28 -3.10 14.24
N ALA A 117 -18.56 -2.81 14.46
CA ALA A 117 -19.48 -3.73 15.13
C ALA A 117 -19.71 -5.04 14.34
N ASN A 118 -19.54 -4.98 13.01
CA ASN A 118 -19.70 -6.12 12.13
C ASN A 118 -18.50 -6.26 11.19
N ILE A 119 -17.77 -7.37 11.35
CA ILE A 119 -16.56 -7.70 10.59
C ILE A 119 -16.79 -7.81 9.08
N PHE A 120 -18.02 -8.13 8.65
CA PHE A 120 -18.36 -8.15 7.23
C PHE A 120 -18.25 -6.76 6.60
N PHE A 121 -18.79 -5.75 7.28
CA PHE A 121 -18.68 -4.36 6.81
C PHE A 121 -17.25 -3.85 6.89
N ALA A 122 -16.46 -4.29 7.88
CA ALA A 122 -15.03 -3.99 7.94
C ALA A 122 -14.28 -4.51 6.70
N ILE A 123 -14.59 -5.73 6.25
CA ILE A 123 -14.02 -6.33 5.03
C ILE A 123 -14.41 -5.52 3.79
N VAL A 124 -15.68 -5.11 3.69
CA VAL A 124 -16.17 -4.29 2.56
C VAL A 124 -15.46 -2.94 2.54
N ILE A 125 -15.39 -2.24 3.67
CA ILE A 125 -14.68 -0.95 3.78
C ILE A 125 -13.21 -1.11 3.43
N PHE A 126 -12.54 -2.14 3.94
CA PHE A 126 -11.14 -2.40 3.63
C PHE A 126 -10.92 -2.56 2.13
N PHE A 127 -11.77 -3.33 1.44
CA PHE A 127 -11.69 -3.55 0.00
C PHE A 127 -12.02 -2.28 -0.81
N CYS A 128 -13.07 -1.55 -0.44
CA CYS A 128 -13.53 -0.34 -1.13
C CYS A 128 -12.64 0.89 -0.90
N SER A 129 -11.94 0.96 0.24
CA SER A 129 -11.03 2.08 0.58
C SER A 129 -9.80 2.21 -0.33
N GLY A 130 -9.74 1.41 -1.39
CA GLY A 130 -8.87 1.67 -2.51
C GLY A 130 -7.42 1.33 -2.28
N TRP A 131 -7.03 0.72 -1.16
CA TRP A 131 -5.67 0.18 -0.98
C TRP A 131 -5.30 -0.85 -2.08
N GLY A 132 -6.29 -1.51 -2.70
CA GLY A 132 -6.12 -2.29 -3.93
C GLY A 132 -6.34 -1.54 -5.25
N LEU A 133 -6.85 -0.30 -5.22
CA LEU A 133 -7.17 0.57 -6.37
C LEU A 133 -6.22 1.77 -6.54
N TYR A 134 -5.32 2.09 -5.60
CA TYR A 134 -4.23 3.08 -5.78
C TYR A 134 -3.13 2.63 -6.76
N ILE A 135 -3.52 1.74 -7.67
CA ILE A 135 -2.72 1.09 -8.68
C ILE A 135 -3.32 1.38 -10.08
N VAL A 136 -3.83 2.59 -10.27
CA VAL A 136 -4.17 3.08 -11.61
C VAL A 136 -2.87 3.53 -12.28
N PRO A 137 -2.51 3.05 -13.48
CA PRO A 137 -1.32 3.52 -14.18
C PRO A 137 -1.45 5.03 -14.48
N PRO A 138 -0.37 5.81 -14.39
CA PRO A 138 -0.40 7.24 -14.67
C PRO A 138 -0.36 7.46 -16.18
N LYS A 139 -1.39 7.06 -16.92
CA LYS A 139 -1.62 7.49 -18.31
C LYS A 139 -3.12 7.55 -18.61
N LEU A 140 -3.80 8.56 -18.08
CA LEU A 140 -4.94 9.15 -18.76
C LEU A 140 -4.58 10.60 -19.08
N ASN A 141 -4.61 10.93 -20.38
CA ASN A 141 -4.27 12.23 -20.94
C ASN A 141 -4.88 13.39 -20.13
N LEU A 142 -4.00 14.16 -19.48
CA LEU A 142 -4.35 15.26 -18.58
C LEU A 142 -4.91 16.50 -19.29
N GLU A 143 -4.93 16.54 -20.61
CA GLU A 143 -5.46 17.69 -21.37
C GLU A 143 -6.97 17.88 -21.21
N ASN A 144 -7.72 16.82 -20.84
CA ASN A 144 -9.18 16.91 -20.69
C ASN A 144 -9.68 17.00 -19.23
N PHE A 145 -8.80 16.85 -18.23
CA PHE A 145 -9.20 16.89 -16.80
C PHE A 145 -9.26 18.29 -16.20
N GLY A 146 -8.69 19.31 -16.87
CA GLY A 146 -8.62 20.68 -16.36
C GLY A 146 -9.97 21.42 -16.23
N LYS A 147 -11.09 20.81 -16.63
CA LYS A 147 -12.42 21.46 -16.63
C LYS A 147 -13.42 20.91 -15.61
N ALA A 148 -13.15 19.82 -14.90
CA ALA A 148 -14.11 19.24 -13.96
C ALA A 148 -13.48 18.95 -12.59
N ASN A 149 -13.98 19.66 -11.58
CA ASN A 149 -13.81 19.43 -10.15
C ASN A 149 -12.47 19.82 -9.49
N LYS A 150 -12.37 21.12 -9.17
CA LYS A 150 -11.48 21.71 -8.16
C LYS A 150 -11.77 21.28 -6.70
N GLY A 151 -12.41 20.11 -6.46
CA GLY A 151 -13.00 19.78 -5.16
C GLY A 151 -12.43 18.59 -4.39
N VAL A 152 -11.55 17.76 -4.98
CA VAL A 152 -11.21 16.45 -4.39
C VAL A 152 -9.69 16.24 -4.17
N CYS A 153 -8.85 17.23 -4.48
CA CYS A 153 -7.39 17.09 -4.48
C CYS A 153 -6.68 17.71 -3.25
N GLN A 154 -7.25 17.61 -2.05
CA GLN A 154 -6.65 18.16 -0.82
C GLN A 154 -6.61 17.19 0.37
N ILE A 155 -6.04 16.00 0.17
CA ILE A 155 -5.58 15.16 1.30
C ILE A 155 -4.03 15.03 1.31
N CYS A 156 -3.31 15.65 0.36
CA CYS A 156 -1.83 15.66 0.35
C CYS A 156 -1.18 16.80 1.16
N TRP A 157 -1.85 17.39 2.15
CA TRP A 157 -1.31 18.53 2.93
C TRP A 157 -1.11 18.22 4.43
N LEU A 158 -0.57 17.05 4.77
CA LEU A 158 -0.07 16.79 6.13
C LEU A 158 1.29 16.07 6.10
N ALA A 159 2.30 16.81 5.67
CA ALA A 159 3.68 16.74 6.16
C ALA A 159 4.44 17.90 5.50
N GLN A 160 4.36 19.07 6.14
CA GLN A 160 5.34 20.15 5.96
C GLN A 160 6.71 19.69 6.47
#